data_AF-A0A512NSD0-F1
#
_entry.id   AF-A0A512NSD0-F1
#
_cell.length_a   1.000
_cell.length_b   1.000
_cell.length_c   1.000
_cell.angle_alpha   90.00
_cell.angle_beta   90.00
_cell.angle_gamma   90.00
#
_symmetry.space_group_name_H-M   'P 1'
#
loop_
_entity.id
_entity.type
_entity.pdbx_description
1 polymer ?
#
loop_
_entity_poly.entity_id
_entity_poly.type
_entity_poly.pdbx_seq_one_letter_code
_entity_poly.pdbx_strand_id
1 'polypeptide(L)'
;MLKSIVGYGDVAKAREETRALMKQAGYGPDKPLEIKVSTCSISVFRDPAVILIDQLKQIWIEAELEVLDTAVYYNRVFTKDFFVAMNYNGSAVDDADVTFSEDYACGSLPTTTATAIPR
;
A
#
# COMPACT_ATOMS: atom_id res chain seq x y z
N MET A 1 -17.04 13.06 15.38
CA MET A 1 -16.95 13.24 13.93
C MET A 1 -15.99 12.27 13.25
N LEU A 2 -14.78 12.01 13.76
CA LEU A 2 -13.84 11.10 13.07
C LEU A 2 -14.35 9.66 12.87
N LYS A 3 -15.07 9.08 13.84
CA LYS A 3 -15.56 7.69 13.78
C LYS A 3 -16.50 7.36 12.61
N SER A 4 -17.10 8.36 11.96
CA SER A 4 -17.97 8.15 10.78
C SER A 4 -17.20 8.14 9.45
N ILE A 5 -15.89 8.44 9.48
CA ILE A 5 -15.02 8.40 8.30
C ILE A 5 -14.46 6.99 8.17
N VAL A 6 -14.44 6.45 6.96
CA VAL A 6 -13.86 5.14 6.64
C VAL A 6 -12.41 5.09 7.17
N GLY A 7 -12.06 4.00 7.86
CA GLY A 7 -10.74 3.81 8.47
C GLY A 7 -10.57 4.32 9.91
N TYR A 8 -11.48 5.16 10.42
CA TYR A 8 -11.41 5.72 11.78
C TYR A 8 -12.37 5.02 12.78
N GLY A 9 -12.85 3.83 12.43
CA GLY A 9 -13.79 3.02 13.22
C GLY A 9 -13.13 2.18 14.32
N ASP A 10 -13.77 1.05 14.66
CA ASP A 10 -13.24 0.08 15.61
C ASP A 10 -12.14 -0.77 14.96
N VAL A 11 -10.89 -0.52 15.36
CA VAL A 11 -9.72 -1.20 14.83
C VAL A 11 -9.69 -2.68 15.20
N ALA A 12 -10.17 -3.07 16.39
CA ALA A 12 -10.17 -4.46 16.82
C ALA A 12 -11.15 -5.27 15.96
N LYS A 13 -12.35 -4.72 15.73
CA LYS A 13 -13.35 -5.30 14.83
C LYS A 13 -12.83 -5.41 13.39
N ALA A 14 -12.21 -4.36 12.85
CA ALA A 14 -11.67 -4.39 11.48
C ALA A 14 -10.59 -5.46 11.29
N ARG A 15 -9.73 -5.68 12.30
CA ARG A 15 -8.70 -6.73 12.28
C ARG A 15 -9.30 -8.14 12.36
N GLU A 16 -10.35 -8.34 13.16
CA GLU A 16 -11.10 -9.61 13.21
C GLU A 16 -11.71 -9.95 11.84
N GLU A 17 -12.38 -8.97 11.21
CA GLU A 17 -12.99 -9.13 9.88
C GLU A 17 -11.94 -9.45 8.82
N THR A 18 -10.78 -8.77 8.86
CA THR A 18 -9.68 -9.01 7.93
C THR A 18 -9.08 -10.41 8.14
N ARG A 19 -8.90 -10.85 9.39
CA ARG A 19 -8.49 -12.23 9.68
C ARG A 19 -9.50 -13.26 9.17
N ALA A 20 -10.80 -12.97 9.21
CA ALA A 20 -11.80 -13.85 8.61
C ALA A 20 -11.64 -13.96 7.09
N LEU A 21 -11.37 -12.84 6.40
CA LEU A 21 -11.08 -12.83 4.96
C LEU A 21 -9.78 -13.58 4.62
N MET A 22 -8.73 -13.40 5.40
CA MET A 22 -7.46 -14.11 5.21
C MET A 22 -7.64 -15.63 5.34
N LYS A 23 -8.44 -16.09 6.31
CA LYS A 23 -8.83 -17.51 6.44
C LYS A 23 -9.58 -18.01 5.21
N GLN A 24 -10.53 -17.24 4.69
CA GLN A 24 -11.25 -17.59 3.46
C GLN A 24 -10.31 -17.69 2.25
N ALA A 25 -9.27 -16.85 2.20
CA ALA A 25 -8.22 -16.89 1.19
C ALA A 25 -7.18 -18.01 1.42
N GLY A 26 -7.29 -18.79 2.50
CA GLY A 26 -6.39 -19.92 2.80
C GLY A 26 -5.13 -19.55 3.58
N TYR A 27 -5.08 -18.36 4.18
CA TYR A 27 -3.99 -17.89 5.03
C TYR A 27 -4.40 -17.91 6.51
N GLY A 28 -3.41 -18.04 7.38
CA GLY A 28 -3.63 -18.17 8.82
C GLY A 28 -2.35 -17.95 9.61
N PRO A 29 -2.40 -18.08 10.95
CA PRO A 29 -1.21 -17.92 11.78
C PRO A 29 -0.11 -18.93 11.46
N ASP A 30 -0.47 -20.15 11.00
CA ASP A 30 0.48 -21.21 10.64
C ASP A 30 0.91 -21.16 9.16
N LYS A 31 0.23 -20.34 8.34
CA LYS A 31 0.50 -20.17 6.92
C LYS A 31 0.26 -18.70 6.55
N PRO A 32 1.16 -17.80 6.95
CA PRO A 32 1.03 -16.39 6.61
C PRO A 32 1.21 -16.19 5.09
N LEU A 33 0.68 -15.07 4.59
CA LEU A 33 0.95 -14.60 3.24
C LEU A 33 2.30 -13.88 3.22
N GLU A 34 3.29 -14.48 2.55
CA GLU A 34 4.62 -13.90 2.38
C GLU A 34 4.67 -12.93 1.20
N ILE A 35 5.09 -11.69 1.45
CA ILE A 35 5.18 -10.64 0.42
C ILE A 35 6.44 -9.81 0.56
N LYS A 36 6.77 -9.06 -0.50
CA LYS A 36 7.80 -8.01 -0.44
C LYS A 36 7.17 -6.64 -0.49
N VAL A 37 7.61 -5.77 0.42
CA VAL A 37 7.28 -4.34 0.42
C VAL A 37 8.51 -3.58 -0.04
N SER A 38 8.48 -3.11 -1.29
CA SER A 38 9.58 -2.37 -1.90
C SER A 38 9.48 -0.88 -1.55
N THR A 39 10.61 -0.26 -1.23
CA THR A 39 10.70 1.17 -0.91
C THR A 39 12.04 1.75 -1.34
N CYS A 40 12.13 3.07 -1.52
CA CYS A 40 13.42 3.73 -1.78
C CYS A 40 14.17 4.02 -0.46
N SER A 41 15.49 4.14 -0.52
CA SER A 41 16.36 4.40 0.64
C SER A 41 16.30 5.86 1.15
N ILE A 42 15.09 6.41 1.32
CA ILE A 42 14.83 7.74 1.86
C ILE A 42 13.93 7.56 3.08
N SER A 43 14.24 8.24 4.19
CA SER A 43 13.53 8.07 5.47
C SER A 43 12.02 8.27 5.35
N VAL A 44 11.59 9.25 4.55
CA VAL A 44 10.17 9.56 4.30
C VAL A 44 9.41 8.39 3.69
N PHE A 45 10.08 7.47 2.98
CA PHE A 45 9.47 6.27 2.40
C PHE A 45 9.67 5.04 3.28
N ARG A 46 10.89 4.87 3.81
CA ARG A 46 11.29 3.71 4.59
C ARG A 46 10.58 3.64 5.94
N ASP A 47 10.46 4.75 6.66
CA ASP A 47 9.92 4.74 8.02
C ASP A 47 8.42 4.36 8.02
N PRO A 48 7.57 4.88 7.09
CA PRO A 48 6.21 4.38 6.91
C PRO A 48 6.14 2.92 6.45
N ALA A 49 7.09 2.44 5.63
CA ALA A 49 7.10 1.04 5.19
C ALA A 49 7.26 0.07 6.37
N VAL A 50 8.10 0.40 7.35
CA VAL A 50 8.25 -0.41 8.57
C VAL A 50 6.95 -0.46 9.38
N ILE A 51 6.27 0.68 9.52
CA ILE A 51 4.99 0.76 10.23
C ILE A 51 3.92 -0.07 9.50
N LEU A 52 3.88 -0.01 8.17
CA LEU A 52 2.98 -0.83 7.36
C LEU A 52 3.22 -2.32 7.61
N ILE A 53 4.47 -2.77 7.58
CA ILE A 53 4.83 -4.17 7.81
C ILE A 53 4.37 -4.65 9.20
N ASP A 54 4.53 -3.83 10.24
CA ASP A 54 4.03 -4.16 11.58
C ASP A 54 2.50 -4.35 11.60
N GLN A 55 1.75 -3.49 10.91
CA GLN A 55 0.29 -3.62 10.83
C GLN A 55 -0.16 -4.84 10.03
N LEU A 56 0.53 -5.14 8.92
CA LEU A 56 0.26 -6.33 8.08
C LEU A 56 0.46 -7.64 8.84
N LYS A 57 1.45 -7.69 9.74
CA LYS A 57 1.70 -8.86 10.58
C LYS A 57 0.51 -9.25 11.47
N GLN A 58 -0.30 -8.28 11.90
CA GLN A 58 -1.46 -8.53 12.76
C GLN A 58 -2.62 -9.27 12.06
N ILE A 59 -2.54 -9.38 10.73
CA ILE A 59 -3.51 -10.04 9.87
C ILE A 59 -2.86 -11.18 9.06
N TRP A 60 -1.75 -11.74 9.56
CA TRP A 60 -1.02 -12.88 8.96
C TRP A 60 -0.46 -12.60 7.57
N ILE A 61 -0.03 -11.37 7.33
CA ILE A 61 0.80 -11.02 6.18
C ILE A 61 2.21 -10.81 6.71
N GLU A 62 3.13 -11.69 6.31
CA GLU A 62 4.55 -11.54 6.61
C GLU A 62 5.23 -10.84 5.44
N ALA A 63 5.69 -9.61 5.70
CA ALA A 63 6.27 -8.76 4.68
C ALA A 63 7.77 -8.57 4.93
N GLU A 64 8.57 -8.84 3.90
CA GLU A 64 9.99 -8.50 3.85
C GLU A 64 10.15 -7.07 3.35
N LEU A 65 10.92 -6.24 4.06
CA LEU A 65 11.27 -4.89 3.62
C LEU A 65 12.38 -4.95 2.58
N GLU A 66 12.07 -4.59 1.34
CA GLU A 66 13.05 -4.48 0.26
C GLU A 66 13.40 -3.00 0.02
N VAL A 67 14.61 -2.60 0.43
CA VAL A 67 15.10 -1.23 0.22
C VAL A 67 15.92 -1.15 -1.05
N LEU A 68 15.50 -0.30 -1.98
CA LEU A 68 16.10 -0.13 -3.29
C LEU A 68 16.77 1.25 -3.42
N ASP A 69 17.76 1.34 -4.31
CA ASP A 69 18.25 2.63 -4.80
C ASP A 69 17.12 3.38 -5.52
N THR A 70 17.09 4.70 -5.40
CA THR A 70 16.02 5.55 -5.93
C THR A 70 15.77 5.34 -7.43
N ALA A 71 16.82 5.20 -8.25
CA ALA A 71 16.66 5.00 -9.69
C ALA A 71 16.03 3.64 -10.01
N VAL A 72 16.43 2.60 -9.27
CA VAL A 72 15.89 1.25 -9.42
C VAL A 72 14.43 1.19 -8.94
N TYR A 73 14.14 1.84 -7.81
CA TYR A 73 12.80 1.91 -7.24
C TYR A 73 11.80 2.50 -8.23
N TYR A 74 12.08 3.70 -8.77
CA TYR A 74 11.17 4.34 -9.71
C TYR A 74 11.02 3.53 -11.00
N ASN A 75 12.09 2.91 -11.50
CA ASN A 75 11.99 2.02 -12.66
C ASN A 75 11.03 0.85 -12.41
N ARG A 76 11.15 0.16 -11.26
CA ARG A 76 10.22 -0.91 -10.87
C ARG A 76 8.79 -0.43 -10.73
N VAL A 77 8.59 0.73 -10.09
CA VAL A 77 7.28 1.33 -9.90
C VAL A 77 6.62 1.65 -11.26
N PHE A 78 7.35 2.28 -12.18
CA PHE A 78 6.85 2.59 -13.52
C PHE A 78 6.55 1.35 -14.38
N THR A 79 7.39 0.33 -14.27
CA THR A 79 7.20 -0.94 -14.99
C THR A 79 6.24 -1.90 -14.31
N LYS A 80 5.73 -1.54 -13.12
CA LYS A 80 4.82 -2.35 -12.29
C LYS A 80 5.46 -3.67 -11.85
N ASP A 81 6.78 -3.69 -11.72
CA ASP A 81 7.57 -4.83 -11.22
C ASP A 81 7.71 -4.76 -9.70
N PHE A 82 6.59 -4.95 -9.00
CA PHE A 82 6.53 -5.02 -7.54
C PHE A 82 5.27 -5.74 -7.08
N PHE A 83 5.28 -6.26 -5.84
CA PHE A 83 4.06 -6.77 -5.21
C PHE A 83 3.34 -5.65 -4.44
N VAL A 84 4.04 -5.01 -3.50
CA VAL A 84 3.62 -3.78 -2.82
C VAL A 84 4.77 -2.79 -2.85
N ALA A 85 4.50 -1.56 -3.29
CA ALA A 85 5.48 -0.47 -3.26
C ALA A 85 5.00 0.61 -2.28
N MET A 86 5.77 0.89 -1.23
CA MET A 86 5.54 2.04 -0.37
C MET A 86 6.06 3.28 -1.08
N ASN A 87 5.15 4.15 -1.54
CA ASN A 87 5.45 5.37 -2.27
C ASN A 87 4.97 6.60 -1.50
N TYR A 88 5.63 7.72 -1.75
CA TYR A 88 5.25 9.04 -1.29
C TYR A 88 5.07 9.93 -2.52
N ASN A 89 3.82 10.33 -2.76
CA ASN A 89 3.44 11.28 -3.79
C ASN A 89 3.06 12.61 -3.13
N GLY A 90 3.49 13.72 -3.73
CA GLY A 90 3.08 15.07 -3.34
C GLY A 90 2.21 15.69 -4.42
N SER A 91 1.28 16.57 -4.02
CA SER A 91 0.52 17.40 -4.96
C SER A 91 1.10 18.81 -5.00
N ALA A 92 1.22 19.39 -6.19
CA ALA A 92 1.66 20.78 -6.38
C ALA A 92 0.55 21.80 -6.07
N VAL A 93 -0.71 21.36 -6.06
CA VAL A 93 -1.89 22.19 -5.81
C VAL A 93 -2.79 21.55 -4.77
N ASP A 94 -3.46 22.37 -3.97
CA ASP A 94 -4.43 21.93 -2.96
C ASP A 94 -5.79 21.60 -3.61
N ASP A 95 -5.77 20.68 -4.57
CA ASP A 95 -6.92 20.22 -5.33
C ASP A 95 -6.91 18.69 -5.41
N ALA A 96 -7.93 18.07 -4.83
CA ALA A 96 -8.06 16.61 -4.79
C ALA A 96 -8.25 16.00 -6.19
N ASP A 97 -8.81 16.76 -7.14
CA ASP A 97 -9.08 16.26 -8.49
C ASP A 97 -7.78 16.01 -9.25
N VAL A 98 -6.74 16.81 -8.99
CA VAL A 98 -5.41 16.63 -9.59
C VAL A 98 -4.79 15.33 -9.11
N THR A 99 -4.73 15.12 -7.79
CA THR A 99 -4.14 13.89 -7.22
C THR A 99 -4.91 12.66 -7.65
N PHE A 100 -6.26 12.74 -7.63
CA PHE A 100 -7.09 11.62 -8.05
C PHE A 100 -6.88 11.26 -9.53
N SER A 101 -6.85 12.28 -10.39
CA SER A 101 -6.69 12.07 -11.83
C SER A 101 -5.29 11.57 -12.19
N GLU A 102 -4.26 12.08 -11.54
CA GLU A 102 -2.87 11.71 -11.81
C GLU A 102 -2.56 10.28 -11.36
N ASP A 103 -3.02 9.88 -10.17
CA ASP A 103 -2.62 8.60 -9.57
C ASP A 103 -3.58 7.43 -9.88
N TYR A 104 -4.85 7.72 -10.18
CA TYR A 104 -5.88 6.66 -10.28
C TYR A 104 -6.65 6.63 -11.61
N ALA A 105 -6.57 7.65 -12.47
CA ALA A 105 -7.30 7.62 -13.74
C ALA A 105 -6.70 6.62 -14.74
N CYS A 106 -7.57 6.02 -15.56
CA CYS A 106 -7.17 5.16 -16.67
C CYS A 106 -6.25 5.90 -17.66
N GLY A 107 -5.09 5.30 -17.95
CA GLY A 107 -4.12 5.84 -18.92
C GLY A 107 -3.26 6.99 -18.40
N SER A 108 -3.40 7.36 -17.12
CA SER A 108 -2.51 8.34 -16.50
C SER A 108 -1.10 7.75 -16.34
N LEU A 109 -0.08 8.53 -16.70
CA LEU A 109 1.33 8.12 -16.69
C LEU A 109 1.86 7.73 -15.30
N PRO A 110 1.48 8.42 -14.20
CA PRO A 110 1.84 8.05 -12.83
C PRO A 110 1.04 6.86 -12.25
N THR A 111 0.00 6.36 -12.94
CA THR A 111 -0.81 5.24 -12.43
C THR A 111 0.01 3.94 -12.47
N THR A 112 0.58 3.62 -11.31
CA THR A 112 1.51 2.51 -11.11
C THR A 112 0.82 1.23 -10.67
N THR A 113 -0.44 1.31 -10.25
CA THR A 113 -1.27 0.13 -9.97
C THR A 113 -1.97 -0.37 -11.25
N ALA A 114 -2.38 -1.64 -11.25
CA ALA A 114 -3.16 -2.22 -12.35
C ALA A 114 -4.65 -1.81 -12.32
N THR A 115 -5.11 -1.28 -11.18
CA THR A 115 -6.46 -0.78 -11.00
C THR A 115 -6.51 0.68 -11.38
N ALA A 116 -7.32 1.01 -12.38
CA ALA A 116 -7.55 2.40 -12.78
C ALA A 116 -9.06 2.68 -12.83
N ILE A 117 -9.44 3.86 -12.41
CA ILE A 117 -10.84 4.29 -12.33
C ILE A 117 -11.23 4.83 -13.71
N PRO A 118 -12.24 4.26 -14.40
CA PRO A 118 -12.73 4.80 -15.65
C PRO A 118 -13.33 6.20 -15.41
N ARG A 119 -13.14 7.09 -16.38
CA ARG A 119 -13.78 8.41 -16.38
C ARG A 119 -15.29 8.31 -16.56
#